data_AF-A0A970ZMJ0-F1
#
_entry.id   AF-A0A970ZMJ0-F1
#
_cell.length_a   1.000
_cell.length_b   1.000
_cell.length_c   1.000
_cell.angle_alpha   90.00
_cell.angle_beta   90.00
_cell.angle_gamma   90.00
#
_symmetry.space_group_name_H-M   'P 1'
#
loop_
_entity.id
_entity.type
_entity.pdbx_description
1 polymer ?
#
loop_
_entity_poly.entity_id
_entity_poly.type
_entity_poly.pdbx_seq_one_letter_code
_entity_poly.pdbx_strand_id
1 'polypeptide(L)'
;MSARVLAVDDNPQVIEITVRLLRKLGYEAVGLSDPREVMDAVRTFSPEVCILDIQMPFISGSDLLDSIKAFDRQIEVVLLTGLNDTITAVDLMKRGAADFLLKPVETEKMAIAIERALEHRTLVLENMSYKLHLEELVRERSRALDEALDNLRELHRETLESLAMALDLRDQGTSGHSRRVADITVGIAEGLGVTNGELVQMEHGALLHDIGKLRIPDSILWKPSKLTDDEWEIMRRHPEYGYDFVSKIGFLKGAADIILSHHEKYDGSGYPRGLKGSEISLGARIFALVDAVDAIVYDRPYHRGTDFSVAREEILRRSGTHFDPQLVGPALSFLERWAPAG
;
A
#
# COMPACT_ATOMS: atom_id res chain seq x y z
N MET A 1 -10.50 13.23 -41.35
CA MET A 1 -9.62 14.36 -41.73
C MET A 1 -8.60 13.83 -42.71
N SER A 2 -8.18 14.63 -43.68
CA SER A 2 -7.11 14.27 -44.60
C SER A 2 -5.77 14.46 -43.89
N ALA A 3 -4.87 13.48 -43.96
CA ALA A 3 -3.58 13.57 -43.27
C ALA A 3 -2.68 14.63 -43.93
N ARG A 4 -1.93 15.37 -43.10
CA ARG A 4 -1.05 16.45 -43.57
C ARG A 4 0.34 15.92 -43.92
N VAL A 5 0.76 16.13 -45.16
CA VAL A 5 2.05 15.65 -45.69
C VAL A 5 2.90 16.82 -46.18
N LEU A 6 4.12 16.94 -45.66
CA LEU A 6 5.10 17.93 -46.14
C LEU A 6 6.11 17.24 -47.06
N ALA A 7 6.23 17.69 -48.31
CA ALA A 7 7.23 17.18 -49.25
C ALA A 7 8.37 18.19 -49.44
N VAL A 8 9.62 17.72 -49.42
CA VAL A 8 10.81 18.56 -49.54
C VAL A 8 11.78 17.91 -50.53
N ASP A 9 12.16 18.68 -51.55
CA ASP A 9 13.11 18.28 -52.61
C ASP A 9 13.73 19.56 -53.17
N ASP A 10 15.00 19.59 -53.54
CA ASP A 10 15.64 20.82 -54.04
C ASP A 10 15.19 21.19 -55.47
N ASN A 11 14.51 20.28 -56.17
CA ASN A 11 13.97 20.50 -57.49
C ASN A 11 12.46 20.88 -57.46
N PRO A 12 12.10 22.13 -57.83
CA PRO A 12 10.71 22.58 -57.84
C PRO A 12 9.76 21.74 -58.70
N GLN A 13 10.25 21.14 -59.78
CA GLN A 13 9.43 20.27 -60.63
C GLN A 13 9.07 18.95 -59.94
N VAL A 14 10.00 18.38 -59.18
CA VAL A 14 9.78 17.13 -58.42
C VAL A 14 8.77 17.36 -57.31
N ILE A 15 8.85 18.52 -56.62
CA ILE A 15 7.86 18.91 -55.62
C ILE A 15 6.48 19.03 -56.23
N GLU A 16 6.34 19.73 -57.36
CA GLU A 16 5.02 19.96 -57.96
C GLU A 16 4.33 18.62 -58.32
N ILE A 17 5.09 17.69 -58.89
CA ILE A 17 4.62 16.34 -59.21
C ILE A 17 4.25 15.58 -57.93
N THR A 18 5.10 15.63 -56.90
CA THR A 18 4.89 14.93 -55.63
C THR A 18 3.66 15.47 -54.90
N VAL A 19 3.52 16.78 -54.76
CA VAL A 19 2.36 17.43 -54.12
C VAL A 19 1.08 17.14 -54.88
N ARG A 20 1.10 17.18 -56.23
CA ARG A 20 -0.07 16.84 -57.05
C ARG A 20 -0.48 15.38 -56.86
N LEU A 21 0.49 14.47 -56.75
CA LEU A 21 0.24 13.07 -56.47
C LEU A 21 -0.36 12.86 -55.08
N LEU A 22 0.24 13.46 -54.05
CA LEU A 22 -0.26 13.38 -52.67
C LEU A 22 -1.71 13.88 -52.54
N ARG A 23 -2.02 15.01 -53.20
CA ARG A 23 -3.40 15.54 -53.25
C ARG A 23 -4.36 14.59 -53.98
N LYS A 24 -3.91 13.93 -55.05
CA LYS A 24 -4.70 12.90 -55.75
C LYS A 24 -4.97 11.67 -54.87
N LEU A 25 -4.02 11.31 -54.00
CA LEU A 25 -4.16 10.26 -53.00
C LEU A 25 -5.03 10.69 -51.80
N GLY A 26 -5.48 11.95 -51.75
CA GLY A 26 -6.40 12.45 -50.74
C GLY A 26 -5.71 13.04 -49.50
N TYR A 27 -4.41 13.36 -49.58
CA TYR A 27 -3.64 14.03 -48.51
C TYR A 27 -3.64 15.55 -48.66
N GLU A 28 -3.58 16.26 -47.54
CA GLU A 28 -3.32 17.70 -47.52
C GLU A 28 -1.81 17.90 -47.64
N ALA A 29 -1.35 18.33 -48.82
CA ALA A 29 0.07 18.39 -49.12
C ALA A 29 0.58 19.81 -49.39
N VAL A 30 1.71 20.12 -48.75
CA VAL A 30 2.55 21.31 -48.96
C VAL A 30 3.93 20.86 -49.42
N GLY A 31 4.55 21.65 -50.31
CA GLY A 31 5.86 21.36 -50.87
C GLY A 31 6.83 22.51 -50.65
N LEU A 32 8.10 22.22 -50.36
CA LEU A 32 9.15 23.22 -50.16
C LEU A 32 10.42 22.85 -50.94
N SER A 33 11.00 23.83 -51.62
CA SER A 33 12.26 23.68 -52.36
C SER A 33 13.50 24.13 -51.61
N ASP A 34 13.32 24.93 -50.56
CA ASP A 34 14.42 25.35 -49.69
C ASP A 34 14.39 24.54 -48.38
N PRO A 35 15.38 23.66 -48.14
CA PRO A 35 15.42 22.85 -46.93
C PRO A 35 15.54 23.68 -45.64
N ARG A 36 15.93 24.96 -45.72
CA ARG A 36 16.04 25.87 -44.56
C ARG A 36 14.68 26.33 -44.03
N GLU A 37 13.64 26.27 -44.86
CA GLU A 37 12.27 26.66 -44.49
C GLU A 37 11.48 25.53 -43.82
N VAL A 38 12.02 24.30 -43.84
CA VAL A 38 11.32 23.08 -43.42
C VAL A 38 10.90 23.14 -41.96
N MET A 39 11.77 23.60 -41.05
CA MET A 39 11.43 23.62 -39.63
C MET A 39 10.35 24.66 -39.29
N ASP A 40 10.28 25.77 -40.02
CA ASP A 40 9.22 26.77 -39.87
C ASP A 40 7.90 26.23 -40.40
N ALA A 41 7.92 25.52 -41.53
CA ALA A 41 6.76 24.82 -42.05
C ALA A 41 6.30 23.69 -41.13
N VAL A 42 7.21 22.92 -40.53
CA VAL A 42 6.85 21.88 -39.55
C VAL A 42 6.10 22.48 -38.36
N ARG A 43 6.52 23.66 -37.88
CA ARG A 43 5.85 24.37 -36.77
C ARG A 43 4.48 24.92 -37.17
N THR A 44 4.34 25.46 -38.37
CA THR A 44 3.12 26.16 -38.81
C THR A 44 2.09 25.23 -39.45
N PHE A 45 2.53 24.33 -40.33
CA PHE A 45 1.69 23.36 -41.02
C PHE A 45 1.41 22.11 -40.17
N SER A 46 2.27 21.79 -39.20
CA SER A 46 2.17 20.61 -38.31
C SER A 46 1.90 19.30 -39.08
N PRO A 47 2.79 18.90 -40.00
CA PRO A 47 2.62 17.70 -40.80
C PRO A 47 2.62 16.44 -39.92
N GLU A 48 1.88 15.42 -40.35
CA GLU A 48 1.90 14.08 -39.76
C GLU A 48 2.99 13.21 -40.39
N VAL A 49 3.25 13.43 -41.69
CA VAL A 49 4.33 12.79 -42.45
C VAL A 49 5.15 13.84 -43.19
N CYS A 50 6.47 13.73 -43.13
CA CYS A 50 7.41 14.48 -43.95
C CYS A 50 8.06 13.54 -44.95
N ILE A 51 8.07 13.90 -46.24
CA ILE A 51 8.78 13.22 -47.30
C ILE A 51 9.98 14.10 -47.66
N LEU A 52 11.20 13.61 -47.44
CA LEU A 52 12.41 14.41 -47.62
C LEU A 52 13.34 13.74 -48.62
N ASP A 53 13.85 14.50 -49.59
CA ASP A 53 15.01 14.06 -50.36
C ASP A 53 16.26 14.00 -49.48
N ILE A 54 17.11 12.98 -49.68
CA ILE A 54 18.35 12.86 -48.89
C ILE A 54 19.38 13.90 -49.34
N GLN A 55 19.55 14.08 -50.65
CA GLN A 55 20.56 14.98 -51.22
C GLN A 55 19.95 16.34 -51.54
N MET A 56 20.16 17.31 -50.66
CA MET A 56 19.75 18.70 -50.91
C MET A 56 20.89 19.66 -50.56
N PRO A 57 20.98 20.83 -51.23
CA PRO A 57 21.92 21.88 -50.85
C PRO A 57 21.67 22.39 -49.43
N PHE A 58 22.72 22.89 -48.78
CA PHE A 58 22.71 23.50 -47.44
C PHE A 58 22.42 22.56 -46.27
N ILE A 59 21.33 21.77 -46.30
CA ILE A 59 20.94 20.84 -45.24
C ILE A 59 20.51 19.52 -45.88
N SER A 60 21.10 18.39 -45.46
CA SER A 60 20.72 17.07 -45.98
C SER A 60 19.37 16.61 -45.41
N GLY A 61 18.66 15.75 -46.14
CA GLY A 61 17.42 15.13 -45.63
C GLY A 61 17.63 14.32 -44.35
N SER A 62 18.84 13.79 -44.15
CA SER A 62 19.19 13.07 -42.92
C SER A 62 19.34 14.00 -41.72
N ASP A 63 19.93 15.19 -41.91
CA ASP A 63 20.04 16.19 -40.83
C ASP A 63 18.67 16.79 -40.49
N LEU A 64 17.80 16.93 -41.50
CA LEU A 64 16.40 17.31 -41.30
C LEU A 64 15.60 16.24 -40.56
N LEU A 65 15.82 14.94 -40.84
CA LEU A 65 15.21 13.85 -40.07
C LEU A 65 15.51 14.01 -38.58
N ASP A 66 16.79 14.19 -38.22
CA ASP A 66 17.19 14.34 -36.82
C ASP A 66 16.56 15.59 -36.20
N SER A 67 16.51 16.70 -36.94
CA SER A 67 15.91 17.96 -36.50
C SER A 67 14.41 17.84 -36.26
N ILE A 68 13.69 17.15 -37.14
CA ILE A 68 12.24 16.89 -37.02
C ILE A 68 11.97 15.97 -35.85
N LYS A 69 12.70 14.85 -35.73
CA LYS A 69 12.50 13.90 -34.62
C LYS A 69 12.92 14.48 -33.26
N ALA A 70 13.86 15.43 -33.22
CA ALA A 70 14.18 16.18 -32.01
C ALA A 70 13.06 17.16 -31.62
N PHE A 71 12.38 17.75 -32.60
CA PHE A 71 11.25 18.66 -32.38
C PHE A 71 9.97 17.92 -31.96
N ASP A 72 9.56 16.92 -32.74
CA ASP A 72 8.41 16.07 -32.47
C ASP A 72 8.67 14.65 -33.01
N ARG A 73 8.82 13.69 -32.09
CA ARG A 73 9.07 12.28 -32.41
C ARG A 73 7.88 11.62 -33.11
N GLN A 74 6.69 12.19 -32.98
CA GLN A 74 5.45 11.64 -33.54
C GLN A 74 5.36 11.89 -35.05
N ILE A 75 6.03 12.92 -35.57
CA ILE A 75 6.03 13.22 -37.02
C ILE A 75 6.81 12.11 -37.72
N GLU A 76 6.17 11.42 -38.66
CA GLU A 76 6.84 10.37 -39.41
C GLU A 76 7.62 10.92 -40.58
N VAL A 77 8.77 10.33 -40.87
CA VAL A 77 9.67 10.83 -41.92
C VAL A 77 9.95 9.70 -42.89
N VAL A 78 9.58 9.91 -44.16
CA VAL A 78 9.88 9.01 -45.28
C VAL A 78 10.96 9.67 -46.12
N LEU A 79 12.06 8.96 -46.36
CA LEU A 79 13.18 9.52 -47.11
C LEU A 79 13.15 9.08 -48.58
N LEU A 80 13.47 9.99 -49.49
CA LEU A 80 13.68 9.69 -50.90
C LEU A 80 15.18 9.61 -51.17
N THR A 81 15.64 8.51 -51.73
CA THR A 81 17.07 8.21 -51.91
C THR A 81 17.40 7.84 -53.35
N GLY A 82 18.57 8.27 -53.83
CA GLY A 82 19.15 7.85 -55.10
C GLY A 82 20.10 6.66 -54.94
N LEU A 83 20.40 5.96 -56.03
CA LEU A 83 21.33 4.81 -56.04
C LEU A 83 22.77 5.14 -55.59
N ASN A 84 23.14 6.42 -55.59
CA ASN A 84 24.47 6.89 -55.24
C ASN A 84 24.58 7.42 -53.80
N ASP A 85 23.55 7.24 -52.98
CA ASP A 85 23.59 7.68 -51.58
C ASP A 85 24.58 6.84 -50.77
N THR A 86 25.49 7.52 -50.07
CA THR A 86 26.50 6.88 -49.22
C THR A 86 25.93 6.41 -47.88
N ILE A 87 24.72 6.86 -47.52
CA ILE A 87 24.04 6.50 -46.28
C ILE A 87 23.21 5.23 -46.50
N THR A 88 23.39 4.23 -45.63
CA THR A 88 22.64 2.98 -45.73
C THR A 88 21.22 3.13 -45.15
N ALA A 89 20.26 2.40 -45.73
CA ALA A 89 18.89 2.32 -45.22
C ALA A 89 18.79 1.98 -43.72
N VAL A 90 19.67 1.08 -43.24
CA VAL A 90 19.71 0.67 -41.83
C VAL A 90 20.05 1.84 -40.90
N ASP A 91 20.93 2.75 -41.33
CA ASP A 91 21.31 3.93 -40.54
C ASP A 91 20.13 4.90 -40.39
N LEU A 92 19.43 5.18 -41.49
CA LEU A 92 18.28 6.09 -41.51
C LEU A 92 17.13 5.58 -40.63
N MET A 93 16.84 4.28 -40.68
CA MET A 93 15.82 3.67 -39.82
C MET A 93 16.20 3.75 -38.34
N LYS A 94 17.48 3.54 -37.99
CA LYS A 94 17.97 3.70 -36.60
C LYS A 94 17.84 5.14 -36.09
N ARG A 95 17.92 6.12 -36.99
CA ARG A 95 17.69 7.54 -36.70
C ARG A 95 16.20 7.92 -36.63
N GLY A 96 15.30 6.98 -36.92
CA GLY A 96 13.86 7.14 -36.76
C GLY A 96 13.10 7.43 -38.05
N ALA A 97 13.69 7.23 -39.23
CA ALA A 97 12.91 7.22 -40.46
C ALA A 97 11.84 6.11 -40.41
N ALA A 98 10.63 6.42 -40.90
CA ALA A 98 9.53 5.46 -40.99
C ALA A 98 9.68 4.52 -42.19
N ASP A 99 10.22 5.06 -43.29
CA ASP A 99 10.57 4.30 -44.48
C ASP A 99 11.59 5.06 -45.35
N PHE A 100 12.09 4.39 -46.39
CA PHE A 100 12.84 5.03 -47.47
C PHE A 100 12.37 4.52 -48.84
N LEU A 101 12.44 5.37 -49.85
CA LEU A 101 12.00 5.08 -51.21
C LEU A 101 13.10 5.42 -52.21
N LEU A 102 13.41 4.48 -53.11
CA LEU A 102 14.39 4.69 -54.17
C LEU A 102 13.78 5.50 -55.33
N LYS A 103 14.51 6.53 -55.79
CA LYS A 103 14.17 7.30 -57.00
C LYS A 103 14.51 6.49 -58.26
N PRO A 104 13.67 6.49 -59.32
CA PRO A 104 12.40 7.20 -59.44
C PRO A 104 11.29 6.53 -58.61
N VAL A 105 10.51 7.34 -57.88
CA VAL A 105 9.51 6.84 -56.94
C VAL A 105 8.22 6.50 -57.69
N GLU A 106 7.80 5.24 -57.61
CA GLU A 106 6.50 4.77 -58.13
C GLU A 106 5.36 5.21 -57.20
N THR A 107 4.22 5.58 -57.78
CA THR A 107 3.04 6.04 -57.04
C THR A 107 2.56 5.04 -55.99
N GLU A 108 2.51 3.76 -56.33
CA GLU A 108 2.05 2.69 -55.41
C GLU A 108 2.98 2.56 -54.20
N LYS A 109 4.30 2.60 -54.43
CA LYS A 109 5.30 2.52 -53.35
C LYS A 109 5.22 3.72 -52.40
N MET A 110 5.00 4.92 -52.95
CA MET A 110 4.82 6.13 -52.13
C MET A 110 3.55 6.05 -51.27
N ALA A 111 2.43 5.58 -51.86
CA ALA A 111 1.19 5.42 -51.12
C ALA A 111 1.34 4.45 -49.94
N ILE A 112 1.95 3.27 -50.18
CA ILE A 112 2.19 2.25 -49.15
C ILE A 112 3.08 2.80 -48.02
N ALA A 113 4.15 3.53 -48.35
CA ALA A 113 5.05 4.08 -47.35
C ALA A 113 4.37 5.12 -46.45
N ILE A 114 3.54 6.00 -47.03
CA ILE A 114 2.79 7.02 -46.27
C ILE A 114 1.71 6.36 -45.41
N GLU A 115 0.96 5.39 -45.96
CA GLU A 115 -0.08 4.67 -45.22
C GLU A 115 0.53 3.95 -44.01
N ARG A 116 1.62 3.20 -44.21
CA ARG A 116 2.34 2.53 -43.12
C ARG A 116 2.87 3.50 -42.07
N ALA A 117 3.38 4.67 -42.49
CA ALA A 117 3.83 5.71 -41.58
C ALA A 117 2.67 6.26 -40.73
N LEU A 118 1.53 6.58 -41.36
CA LEU A 118 0.34 7.08 -40.66
C LEU A 118 -0.26 6.03 -39.70
N GLU A 119 -0.31 4.75 -40.10
CA GLU A 119 -0.73 3.66 -39.22
C GLU A 119 0.19 3.53 -38.00
N HIS A 120 1.50 3.55 -38.21
CA HIS A 120 2.48 3.52 -37.11
C HIS A 120 2.28 4.70 -36.16
N ARG A 121 2.14 5.93 -36.68
CA ARG A 121 1.87 7.11 -35.87
C ARG A 121 0.61 6.95 -35.03
N THR A 122 -0.49 6.51 -35.64
CA THR A 122 -1.77 6.28 -34.95
C THR A 122 -1.59 5.32 -33.77
N LEU A 123 -0.96 4.17 -34.01
CA LEU A 123 -0.70 3.16 -32.98
C LEU A 123 0.16 3.69 -31.83
N VAL A 124 1.21 4.47 -32.14
CA VAL A 124 2.08 5.08 -31.13
C VAL A 124 1.29 6.07 -30.26
N LEU A 125 0.45 6.92 -30.88
CA LEU A 125 -0.37 7.89 -30.16
C LEU A 125 -1.42 7.22 -29.27
N GLU A 126 -2.11 6.21 -29.79
CA GLU A 126 -3.08 5.42 -29.03
C GLU A 126 -2.42 4.72 -27.84
N ASN A 127 -1.25 4.12 -28.05
CA ASN A 127 -0.50 3.45 -26.99
C ASN A 127 -0.07 4.44 -25.89
N MET A 128 0.41 5.64 -26.28
CA MET A 128 0.74 6.69 -25.32
C MET A 128 -0.48 7.14 -24.51
N SER A 129 -1.63 7.34 -25.16
CA SER A 129 -2.88 7.71 -24.48
C SER A 129 -3.34 6.61 -23.52
N TYR A 130 -3.31 5.36 -23.98
CA TYR A 130 -3.68 4.19 -23.17
C TYR A 130 -2.78 4.02 -21.95
N LYS A 131 -1.47 4.21 -22.11
CA LYS A 131 -0.49 4.15 -21.02
C LYS A 131 -0.76 5.21 -19.96
N LEU A 132 -0.98 6.46 -20.36
CA LEU A 132 -1.30 7.54 -19.42
C LEU A 132 -2.62 7.27 -18.67
N HIS A 133 -3.63 6.77 -19.36
CA HIS A 133 -4.90 6.42 -18.74
C HIS A 133 -4.77 5.27 -17.73
N LEU A 134 -4.00 4.23 -18.07
CA LEU A 134 -3.70 3.12 -17.16
C LEU A 134 -2.94 3.58 -15.91
N GLU A 135 -1.94 4.45 -16.07
CA GLU A 135 -1.18 5.00 -14.94
C GLU A 135 -2.08 5.78 -13.98
N GLU A 136 -3.02 6.56 -14.50
CA GLU A 136 -3.99 7.26 -13.66
C GLU A 136 -4.96 6.31 -12.98
N LEU A 137 -5.49 5.32 -13.71
CA LEU A 137 -6.41 4.33 -13.15
C LEU A 137 -5.74 3.51 -12.03
N VAL A 138 -4.49 3.10 -12.21
CA VAL A 138 -3.72 2.40 -11.16
C VAL A 138 -3.57 3.30 -9.94
N ARG A 139 -3.24 4.58 -10.13
CA ARG A 139 -3.10 5.54 -9.03
C ARG A 139 -4.40 5.73 -8.26
N GLU A 140 -5.52 5.90 -8.96
CA GLU A 140 -6.85 6.04 -8.36
C GLU A 140 -7.24 4.78 -7.58
N ARG A 141 -7.02 3.59 -8.17
CA ARG A 141 -7.34 2.31 -7.53
C ARG A 141 -6.49 2.05 -6.30
N SER A 142 -5.20 2.36 -6.34
CA SER A 142 -4.32 2.22 -5.17
C SER A 142 -4.78 3.12 -4.03
N ARG A 143 -5.12 4.39 -4.30
CA ARG A 143 -5.65 5.31 -3.27
C ARG A 143 -6.96 4.81 -2.67
N ALA A 144 -7.91 4.38 -3.51
CA ALA A 144 -9.19 3.86 -3.04
C ALA A 144 -9.02 2.58 -2.20
N LEU A 145 -8.02 1.76 -2.52
CA LEU A 145 -7.70 0.56 -1.73
C LEU A 145 -7.11 0.94 -0.37
N ASP A 146 -6.17 1.88 -0.33
CA ASP A 146 -5.57 2.35 0.92
C ASP A 146 -6.64 2.95 1.85
N GLU A 147 -7.51 3.82 1.32
CA GLU A 147 -8.65 4.38 2.06
C GLU A 147 -9.62 3.30 2.57
N ALA A 148 -9.92 2.29 1.75
CA ALA A 148 -10.79 1.20 2.15
C ALA A 148 -10.17 0.33 3.26
N LEU A 149 -8.85 0.10 3.21
CA LEU A 149 -8.12 -0.65 4.23
C LEU A 149 -8.07 0.11 5.56
N ASP A 150 -7.83 1.41 5.53
CA ASP A 150 -7.81 2.23 6.74
C ASP A 150 -9.20 2.34 7.38
N ASN A 151 -10.25 2.55 6.57
CA ASN A 151 -11.64 2.50 7.06
C ASN A 151 -11.97 1.13 7.69
N LEU A 152 -11.52 0.03 7.08
CA LEU A 152 -11.75 -1.30 7.62
C LEU A 152 -11.04 -1.48 8.97
N ARG A 153 -9.79 -1.01 9.11
CA ARG A 153 -9.03 -1.06 10.37
C ARG A 153 -9.73 -0.28 11.49
N GLU A 154 -10.19 0.93 11.20
CA GLU A 154 -10.92 1.74 12.18
C GLU A 154 -12.23 1.07 12.62
N LEU A 155 -13.03 0.57 11.67
CA LEU A 155 -14.26 -0.16 11.99
C LEU A 155 -14.01 -1.41 12.84
N HIS A 156 -12.92 -2.15 12.56
CA HIS A 156 -12.52 -3.27 13.40
C HIS A 156 -12.17 -2.83 14.82
N ARG A 157 -11.39 -1.76 14.97
CA ARG A 157 -11.03 -1.19 16.28
C ARG A 157 -12.26 -0.77 17.07
N GLU A 158 -13.16 0.01 16.47
CA GLU A 158 -14.41 0.47 17.10
C GLU A 158 -15.32 -0.70 17.52
N THR A 159 -15.38 -1.75 16.70
CA THR A 159 -16.15 -2.96 17.02
C THR A 159 -15.57 -3.69 18.23
N LEU A 160 -14.25 -3.84 18.30
CA LEU A 160 -13.58 -4.48 19.43
C LEU A 160 -13.72 -3.68 20.72
N GLU A 161 -13.57 -2.35 20.64
CA GLU A 161 -13.79 -1.46 21.79
C GLU A 161 -15.23 -1.55 22.32
N SER A 162 -16.21 -1.60 21.41
CA SER A 162 -17.61 -1.78 21.79
C SER A 162 -17.88 -3.12 22.48
N LEU A 163 -17.25 -4.20 22.01
CA LEU A 163 -17.34 -5.52 22.64
C LEU A 163 -16.69 -5.52 24.03
N ALA A 164 -15.52 -4.89 24.17
CA ALA A 164 -14.85 -4.77 25.46
C ALA A 164 -15.66 -3.93 26.45
N MET A 165 -16.26 -2.83 26.00
CA MET A 165 -17.16 -2.03 26.83
C MET A 165 -18.39 -2.84 27.28
N ALA A 166 -18.96 -3.66 26.39
CA ALA A 166 -20.07 -4.54 26.75
C ALA A 166 -19.66 -5.62 27.78
N LEU A 167 -18.43 -6.13 27.69
CA LEU A 167 -17.86 -7.02 28.70
C LEU A 167 -17.69 -6.33 30.05
N ASP A 168 -17.07 -5.14 30.07
CA ASP A 168 -16.87 -4.34 31.28
C ASP A 168 -18.22 -4.01 31.95
N LEU A 169 -19.28 -3.74 31.17
CA LEU A 169 -20.62 -3.47 31.69
C LEU A 169 -21.30 -4.71 32.30
N ARG A 170 -21.02 -5.91 31.78
CA ARG A 170 -21.58 -7.15 32.32
C ARG A 170 -20.77 -7.64 33.51
N ASP A 171 -19.46 -7.45 33.48
CA ASP A 171 -18.60 -7.81 34.60
C ASP A 171 -18.81 -6.82 35.77
N GLN A 172 -18.40 -7.23 36.96
CA GLN A 172 -18.33 -6.36 38.11
C GLN A 172 -17.13 -5.38 38.04
N GLY A 173 -16.45 -5.28 36.90
CA GLY A 173 -15.28 -4.41 36.71
C GLY A 173 -15.62 -2.91 36.70
N THR A 174 -14.59 -2.06 36.74
CA THR A 174 -14.77 -0.64 36.45
C THR A 174 -14.86 -0.39 34.96
N SER A 175 -15.73 0.55 34.56
CA SER A 175 -15.81 1.01 33.17
C SER A 175 -14.44 1.43 32.66
N GLY A 176 -14.05 0.90 31.49
CA GLY A 176 -12.80 1.25 30.81
C GLY A 176 -11.57 0.51 31.33
N HIS A 177 -11.73 -0.49 32.21
CA HIS A 177 -10.64 -1.36 32.66
C HIS A 177 -9.96 -2.02 31.46
N SER A 178 -10.73 -2.68 30.60
CA SER A 178 -10.20 -3.44 29.46
C SER A 178 -9.35 -2.57 28.52
N ARG A 179 -9.75 -1.31 28.29
CA ARG A 179 -8.96 -0.36 27.49
C ARG A 179 -7.67 0.05 28.20
N ARG A 180 -7.73 0.40 29.48
CA ARG A 180 -6.54 0.82 30.26
C ARG A 180 -5.47 -0.27 30.28
N VAL A 181 -5.86 -1.51 30.58
CA VAL A 181 -4.89 -2.62 30.64
C VAL A 181 -4.31 -2.94 29.26
N ALA A 182 -5.08 -2.78 28.19
CA ALA A 182 -4.57 -2.92 26.83
C ALA A 182 -3.53 -1.84 26.49
N ASP A 183 -3.81 -0.57 26.77
CA ASP A 183 -2.90 0.56 26.49
C ASP A 183 -1.56 0.40 27.21
N ILE A 184 -1.61 0.05 28.50
CA ILE A 184 -0.40 -0.15 29.29
C ILE A 184 0.37 -1.37 28.79
N THR A 185 -0.32 -2.47 28.47
CA THR A 185 0.32 -3.70 27.95
C THR A 185 1.07 -3.41 26.66
N VAL A 186 0.43 -2.70 25.72
CA VAL A 186 1.04 -2.29 24.44
C VAL A 186 2.22 -1.36 24.68
N GLY A 187 2.07 -0.32 25.51
CA GLY A 187 3.16 0.64 25.77
C GLY A 187 4.39 0.01 26.44
N ILE A 188 4.20 -0.97 27.32
CA ILE A 188 5.31 -1.75 27.89
C ILE A 188 5.96 -2.61 26.80
N ALA A 189 5.17 -3.31 25.98
CA ALA A 189 5.66 -4.16 24.91
C ALA A 189 6.46 -3.35 23.86
N GLU A 190 5.98 -2.16 23.48
CA GLU A 190 6.69 -1.21 22.62
C GLU A 190 8.04 -0.81 23.22
N GLY A 191 8.07 -0.47 24.51
CA GLY A 191 9.31 -0.15 25.23
C GLY A 191 10.32 -1.30 25.29
N LEU A 192 9.87 -2.55 25.10
CA LEU A 192 10.68 -3.76 25.03
C LEU A 192 11.10 -4.13 23.60
N GLY A 193 10.67 -3.37 22.58
CA GLY A 193 11.04 -3.58 21.17
C GLY A 193 10.15 -4.56 20.41
N VAL A 194 8.93 -4.83 20.88
CA VAL A 194 7.94 -5.65 20.16
C VAL A 194 7.46 -4.93 18.89
N THR A 195 7.23 -5.67 17.81
CA THR A 195 6.88 -5.09 16.49
C THR A 195 5.38 -4.94 16.27
N ASN A 196 4.96 -4.04 15.37
CA ASN A 196 3.56 -3.67 15.10
C ASN A 196 2.60 -4.87 14.94
N GLY A 197 3.00 -5.95 14.26
CA GLY A 197 2.14 -7.11 14.07
C GLY A 197 1.81 -7.85 15.37
N GLU A 198 2.78 -7.97 16.27
CA GLU A 198 2.61 -8.60 17.58
C GLU A 198 1.92 -7.67 18.58
N LEU A 199 2.19 -6.35 18.51
CA LEU A 199 1.53 -5.34 19.34
C LEU A 199 0.01 -5.35 19.16
N VAL A 200 -0.48 -5.43 17.92
CA VAL A 200 -1.93 -5.51 17.63
C VAL A 200 -2.54 -6.76 18.28
N GLN A 201 -1.82 -7.89 18.29
CA GLN A 201 -2.32 -9.11 18.93
C GLN A 201 -2.29 -8.99 20.46
N MET A 202 -1.31 -8.29 21.03
CA MET A 202 -1.27 -7.97 22.46
C MET A 202 -2.40 -7.04 22.88
N GLU A 203 -2.69 -5.99 22.09
CA GLU A 203 -3.83 -5.10 22.31
C GLU A 203 -5.14 -5.88 22.32
N HIS A 204 -5.40 -6.67 21.27
CA HIS A 204 -6.62 -7.48 21.17
C HIS A 204 -6.73 -8.51 22.30
N GLY A 205 -5.62 -9.14 22.69
CA GLY A 205 -5.58 -10.14 23.76
C GLY A 205 -5.88 -9.53 25.12
N ALA A 206 -5.33 -8.36 25.40
CA ALA A 206 -5.60 -7.61 26.62
C ALA A 206 -7.03 -7.06 26.64
N LEU A 207 -7.52 -6.53 25.53
CA LEU A 207 -8.85 -5.93 25.42
C LEU A 207 -9.98 -6.98 25.58
N LEU A 208 -9.73 -8.22 25.16
CA LEU A 208 -10.70 -9.32 25.20
C LEU A 208 -10.34 -10.42 26.21
N HIS A 209 -9.41 -10.20 27.14
CA HIS A 209 -8.92 -11.23 28.08
C HIS A 209 -10.06 -11.96 28.79
N ASP A 210 -11.12 -11.22 29.13
CA ASP A 210 -12.29 -11.70 29.86
C ASP A 210 -13.51 -12.06 29.00
N ILE A 211 -13.38 -12.11 27.66
CA ILE A 211 -14.50 -12.42 26.74
C ILE A 211 -15.18 -13.77 27.08
N GLY A 212 -14.44 -14.72 27.63
CA GLY A 212 -14.98 -16.01 28.04
C GLY A 212 -15.92 -15.95 29.24
N LYS A 213 -15.92 -14.84 30.02
CA LYS A 213 -16.89 -14.62 31.10
C LYS A 213 -18.32 -14.60 30.58
N LEU A 214 -18.56 -14.33 29.29
CA LEU A 214 -19.87 -14.46 28.63
C LEU A 214 -20.54 -15.83 28.84
N ARG A 215 -19.73 -16.89 29.03
CA ARG A 215 -20.23 -18.25 29.26
C ARG A 215 -20.39 -18.60 30.75
N ILE A 216 -19.93 -17.75 31.66
CA ILE A 216 -20.06 -17.95 33.10
C ILE A 216 -21.49 -17.58 33.53
N PRO A 217 -22.21 -18.48 34.24
CA PRO A 217 -23.56 -18.19 34.73
C PRO A 217 -23.61 -16.97 35.64
N ASP A 218 -24.65 -16.16 35.52
CA ASP A 218 -24.82 -14.93 36.31
C ASP A 218 -24.85 -15.23 37.82
N SER A 219 -25.37 -16.40 38.23
CA SER A 219 -25.37 -16.84 39.63
C SER A 219 -23.98 -17.04 40.22
N ILE A 220 -22.96 -17.26 39.37
CA ILE A 220 -21.56 -17.39 39.75
C ILE A 220 -20.86 -16.03 39.56
N LEU A 221 -21.03 -15.39 38.41
CA LEU A 221 -20.38 -14.13 38.08
C LEU A 221 -20.76 -12.99 39.04
N TRP A 222 -22.03 -12.94 39.47
CA TRP A 222 -22.54 -11.89 40.34
C TRP A 222 -22.80 -12.34 41.78
N LYS A 223 -22.21 -13.46 42.20
CA LYS A 223 -22.41 -13.97 43.56
C LYS A 223 -21.85 -12.97 44.58
N PRO A 224 -22.65 -12.49 45.55
CA PRO A 224 -22.19 -11.50 46.54
C PRO A 224 -21.36 -12.11 47.68
N SER A 225 -21.21 -13.43 47.70
CA SER A 225 -20.43 -14.19 48.68
C SER A 225 -19.31 -14.96 47.98
N LYS A 226 -18.36 -15.49 48.77
CA LYS A 226 -17.26 -16.29 48.23
C LYS A 226 -17.81 -17.46 47.40
N LEU A 227 -17.18 -17.69 46.24
CA LEU A 227 -17.43 -18.88 45.43
C LEU A 227 -17.02 -20.14 46.22
N THR A 228 -17.82 -21.18 46.08
CA THR A 228 -17.48 -22.56 46.47
C THR A 228 -16.43 -23.12 45.52
N ASP A 229 -15.77 -24.22 45.90
CA ASP A 229 -14.73 -24.84 45.06
C ASP A 229 -15.28 -25.24 43.67
N ASP A 230 -16.49 -25.82 43.61
CA ASP A 230 -17.17 -26.19 42.36
C ASP A 230 -17.48 -24.97 41.48
N GLU A 231 -17.92 -23.86 42.08
CA GLU A 231 -18.15 -22.60 41.35
C GLU A 231 -16.84 -21.98 40.86
N TRP A 232 -15.76 -22.13 41.63
CA TRP A 232 -14.42 -21.71 41.26
C TRP A 232 -13.89 -22.53 40.08
N GLU A 233 -14.15 -23.84 40.02
CA GLU A 233 -13.84 -24.67 38.86
C GLU A 233 -14.52 -24.14 37.60
N ILE A 234 -15.79 -23.72 37.69
CA ILE A 234 -16.50 -23.11 36.55
C ILE A 234 -15.88 -21.77 36.17
N MET A 235 -15.58 -20.90 37.14
CA MET A 235 -14.99 -19.58 36.89
C MET A 235 -13.63 -19.67 36.19
N ARG A 236 -12.78 -20.64 36.56
CA ARG A 236 -11.44 -20.84 35.97
C ARG A 236 -11.44 -21.27 34.51
N ARG A 237 -12.60 -21.57 33.94
CA ARG A 237 -12.75 -21.96 32.54
C ARG A 237 -12.95 -20.78 31.60
N HIS A 238 -13.15 -19.57 32.10
CA HIS A 238 -13.32 -18.41 31.23
C HIS A 238 -12.12 -18.16 30.28
N PRO A 239 -10.83 -18.43 30.63
CA PRO A 239 -9.74 -18.32 29.66
C PRO A 239 -9.90 -19.31 28.51
N GLU A 240 -10.31 -20.55 28.80
CA GLU A 240 -10.58 -21.58 27.78
C GLU A 240 -11.77 -21.20 26.90
N TYR A 241 -12.86 -20.71 27.50
CA TYR A 241 -14.02 -20.24 26.75
C TYR A 241 -13.69 -19.04 25.85
N GLY A 242 -12.84 -18.14 26.34
CA GLY A 242 -12.35 -17.01 25.55
C GLY A 242 -11.49 -17.47 24.38
N TYR A 243 -10.56 -18.38 24.63
CA TYR A 243 -9.75 -19.02 23.58
C TYR A 243 -10.61 -19.70 22.51
N ASP A 244 -11.58 -20.53 22.91
CA ASP A 244 -12.49 -21.23 21.99
C ASP A 244 -13.33 -20.27 21.14
N PHE A 245 -13.64 -19.09 21.69
CA PHE A 245 -14.38 -18.05 20.99
C PHE A 245 -13.49 -17.33 19.97
N VAL A 246 -12.35 -16.80 20.40
CA VAL A 246 -11.49 -15.94 19.57
C VAL A 246 -10.67 -16.72 18.54
N SER A 247 -10.31 -17.98 18.82
CA SER A 247 -9.53 -18.82 17.89
C SER A 247 -10.25 -19.11 16.56
N LYS A 248 -11.59 -18.97 16.56
CA LYS A 248 -12.43 -19.10 15.37
C LYS A 248 -12.43 -17.85 14.49
N ILE A 249 -11.96 -16.72 15.00
CA ILE A 249 -11.94 -15.43 14.32
C ILE A 249 -10.54 -15.17 13.79
N GLY A 250 -10.40 -15.12 12.45
CA GLY A 250 -9.09 -15.12 11.78
C GLY A 250 -8.09 -14.09 12.29
N PHE A 251 -8.51 -12.84 12.47
CA PHE A 251 -7.64 -11.74 12.90
C PHE A 251 -7.36 -11.69 14.42
N LEU A 252 -8.07 -12.50 15.22
CA LEU A 252 -7.90 -12.61 16.67
C LEU A 252 -7.11 -13.85 17.09
N LYS A 253 -6.66 -14.68 16.13
CA LYS A 253 -5.92 -15.91 16.45
C LYS A 253 -4.65 -15.66 17.26
N GLY A 254 -3.93 -14.56 17.00
CA GLY A 254 -2.71 -14.23 17.75
C GLY A 254 -3.00 -13.75 19.18
N ALA A 255 -4.17 -13.16 19.42
CA ALA A 255 -4.65 -12.76 20.74
C ALA A 255 -5.05 -13.95 21.62
N ALA A 256 -5.37 -15.10 21.02
CA ALA A 256 -5.94 -16.25 21.72
C ALA A 256 -5.03 -16.80 22.83
N ASP A 257 -3.71 -16.85 22.62
CA ASP A 257 -2.79 -17.36 23.64
C ASP A 257 -2.72 -16.44 24.87
N ILE A 258 -2.84 -15.13 24.68
CA ILE A 258 -2.90 -14.15 25.77
C ILE A 258 -4.17 -14.36 26.58
N ILE A 259 -5.32 -14.46 25.89
CA ILE A 259 -6.62 -14.74 26.52
C ILE A 259 -6.59 -16.07 27.27
N LEU A 260 -5.95 -17.11 26.73
CA LEU A 260 -5.87 -18.40 27.41
C LEU A 260 -4.96 -18.37 28.64
N SER A 261 -3.91 -17.54 28.63
CA SER A 261 -2.80 -17.62 29.59
C SER A 261 -2.75 -16.46 30.57
N HIS A 262 -3.70 -15.52 30.54
CA HIS A 262 -3.63 -14.31 31.34
C HIS A 262 -3.71 -14.54 32.86
N HIS A 263 -4.12 -15.74 33.29
CA HIS A 263 -4.09 -16.17 34.69
C HIS A 263 -2.99 -17.21 35.00
N GLU A 264 -2.07 -17.45 34.05
CA GLU A 264 -0.85 -18.19 34.33
C GLU A 264 0.08 -17.37 35.23
N LYS A 265 0.85 -18.08 36.05
CA LYS A 265 1.81 -17.48 36.98
C LYS A 265 3.19 -17.95 36.62
N TYR A 266 4.18 -17.06 36.75
CA TYR A 266 5.55 -17.35 36.34
C TYR A 266 6.13 -18.65 36.96
N ASP A 267 5.71 -19.02 38.17
CA ASP A 267 6.13 -20.25 38.86
C ASP A 267 5.42 -21.54 38.45
N GLY A 268 4.36 -21.47 37.64
CA GLY A 268 3.53 -22.61 37.23
C GLY A 268 2.31 -22.89 38.12
N SER A 269 2.07 -22.09 39.15
CA SER A 269 0.90 -22.23 40.04
C SER A 269 -0.38 -21.57 39.51
N GLY A 270 -0.34 -21.09 38.26
CA GLY A 270 -1.46 -20.46 37.56
C GLY A 270 -2.41 -21.45 36.88
N TYR A 271 -3.25 -20.93 35.99
CA TYR A 271 -4.24 -21.71 35.27
C TYR A 271 -4.56 -21.08 33.90
N PRO A 272 -5.15 -21.83 32.94
CA PRO A 272 -5.67 -23.21 33.05
C PRO A 272 -4.64 -24.32 32.79
N ARG A 273 -3.46 -24.02 32.23
CA ARG A 273 -2.48 -25.02 31.78
C ARG A 273 -1.33 -25.23 32.77
N GLY A 274 -1.10 -24.30 33.69
CA GLY A 274 0.01 -24.40 34.66
C GLY A 274 1.37 -24.18 34.01
N LEU A 275 1.43 -23.27 33.03
CA LEU A 275 2.65 -22.94 32.29
C LEU A 275 3.67 -22.26 33.19
N LYS A 276 4.96 -22.50 32.96
CA LYS A 276 6.04 -21.95 33.78
C LYS A 276 7.03 -21.11 32.98
N GLY A 277 7.43 -19.98 33.54
CA GLY A 277 8.47 -19.13 32.98
C GLY A 277 8.18 -18.70 31.55
N SER A 278 9.11 -19.02 30.63
CA SER A 278 9.03 -18.68 29.21
C SER A 278 8.02 -19.49 28.40
N GLU A 279 7.37 -20.51 28.99
CA GLU A 279 6.25 -21.20 28.34
C GLU A 279 5.04 -20.27 28.21
N ILE A 280 4.93 -19.27 29.09
CA ILE A 280 3.92 -18.22 29.01
C ILE A 280 4.38 -17.19 27.97
N SER A 281 3.52 -16.85 27.01
CA SER A 281 3.85 -15.83 26.00
C SER A 281 4.21 -14.50 26.63
N LEU A 282 5.05 -13.73 25.93
CA LEU A 282 5.48 -12.41 26.40
C LEU A 282 4.28 -11.50 26.67
N GLY A 283 3.30 -11.49 25.76
CA GLY A 283 2.07 -10.71 25.92
C GLY A 283 1.29 -11.06 27.18
N ALA A 284 1.11 -12.36 27.47
CA ALA A 284 0.43 -12.81 28.70
C ALA A 284 1.21 -12.45 29.97
N ARG A 285 2.55 -12.56 29.96
CA ARG A 285 3.39 -12.17 31.10
C ARG A 285 3.33 -10.67 31.39
N ILE A 286 3.33 -9.82 30.36
CA ILE A 286 3.16 -8.37 30.51
C ILE A 286 1.75 -8.08 31.02
N PHE A 287 0.72 -8.64 30.38
CA PHE A 287 -0.67 -8.42 30.73
C PHE A 287 -0.98 -8.79 32.18
N ALA A 288 -0.53 -9.95 32.67
CA ALA A 288 -0.79 -10.39 34.04
C ALA A 288 -0.22 -9.42 35.09
N LEU A 289 0.93 -8.80 34.81
CA LEU A 289 1.50 -7.74 35.66
C LEU A 289 0.62 -6.49 35.61
N VAL A 290 0.21 -6.06 34.42
CA VAL A 290 -0.62 -4.87 34.22
C VAL A 290 -2.00 -5.01 34.87
N ASP A 291 -2.68 -6.14 34.70
CA ASP A 291 -3.99 -6.40 35.32
C ASP A 291 -3.89 -6.41 36.85
N ALA A 292 -2.81 -6.98 37.41
CA ALA A 292 -2.57 -6.93 38.84
C ALA A 292 -2.37 -5.49 39.36
N VAL A 293 -1.68 -4.63 38.61
CA VAL A 293 -1.52 -3.21 38.97
C VAL A 293 -2.87 -2.49 38.88
N ASP A 294 -3.63 -2.65 37.79
CA ASP A 294 -4.93 -1.99 37.64
C ASP A 294 -5.90 -2.44 38.75
N ALA A 295 -5.90 -3.72 39.11
CA ALA A 295 -6.70 -4.26 40.21
C ALA A 295 -6.39 -3.68 41.59
N ILE A 296 -5.15 -3.25 41.83
CA ILE A 296 -4.71 -2.66 43.11
C ILE A 296 -5.01 -1.16 43.14
N VAL A 297 -4.76 -0.47 42.02
CA VAL A 297 -4.79 1.01 41.93
C VAL A 297 -6.20 1.55 41.76
N TYR A 298 -7.05 0.87 40.99
CA TYR A 298 -8.41 1.34 40.71
C TYR A 298 -9.46 0.64 41.58
N ASP A 299 -10.59 1.32 41.77
CA ASP A 299 -11.72 0.77 42.49
C ASP A 299 -12.24 -0.52 41.81
N ARG A 300 -12.69 -1.47 42.62
CA ARG A 300 -13.50 -2.62 42.23
C ARG A 300 -14.65 -2.76 43.26
N PRO A 301 -15.76 -3.46 42.97
CA PRO A 301 -16.93 -3.50 43.86
C PRO A 301 -16.69 -3.94 45.30
N TYR A 302 -15.57 -4.62 45.57
CA TYR A 302 -15.16 -5.08 46.91
C TYR A 302 -13.79 -4.56 47.35
N HIS A 303 -13.17 -3.65 46.60
CA HIS A 303 -11.83 -3.11 46.87
C HIS A 303 -11.76 -1.63 46.48
N ARG A 304 -11.39 -0.76 47.42
CA ARG A 304 -11.12 0.64 47.09
C ARG A 304 -9.69 0.76 46.56
N GLY A 305 -9.54 1.42 45.42
CA GLY A 305 -8.26 1.68 44.79
C GLY A 305 -7.24 2.30 45.76
N THR A 306 -5.98 1.98 45.56
CA THR A 306 -4.87 2.38 46.44
C THR A 306 -3.75 3.05 45.64
N ASP A 307 -2.81 3.68 46.34
CA ASP A 307 -1.68 4.36 45.70
C ASP A 307 -0.83 3.38 44.89
N PHE A 308 -0.27 3.87 43.78
CA PHE A 308 0.62 3.10 42.92
C PHE A 308 1.85 2.53 43.68
N SER A 309 2.28 3.18 44.76
CA SER A 309 3.34 2.68 45.66
C SER A 309 3.02 1.29 46.23
N VAL A 310 1.75 1.03 46.58
CA VAL A 310 1.29 -0.27 47.10
C VAL A 310 1.36 -1.32 46.00
N ALA A 311 0.91 -0.99 44.79
CA ALA A 311 1.02 -1.88 43.64
C ALA A 311 2.49 -2.22 43.35
N ARG A 312 3.37 -1.20 43.35
CA ARG A 312 4.82 -1.36 43.15
C ARG A 312 5.45 -2.33 44.15
N GLU A 313 5.14 -2.18 45.44
CA GLU A 313 5.64 -3.11 46.47
C GLU A 313 5.15 -4.54 46.26
N GLU A 314 3.88 -4.72 45.90
CA GLU A 314 3.31 -6.05 45.67
C GLU A 314 3.89 -6.73 44.42
N ILE A 315 4.08 -5.99 43.33
CA ILE A 315 4.74 -6.50 42.11
C ILE A 315 6.18 -6.93 42.41
N LEU A 316 6.95 -6.12 43.16
CA LEU A 316 8.31 -6.47 43.57
C LEU A 316 8.34 -7.72 44.45
N ARG A 317 7.42 -7.82 45.42
CA ARG A 317 7.33 -8.96 46.34
C ARG A 317 6.99 -10.27 45.63
N ARG A 318 6.20 -10.22 44.56
CA ARG A 318 5.81 -11.40 43.77
C ARG A 318 6.65 -11.64 42.52
N SER A 319 7.75 -10.91 42.36
CA SER A 319 8.74 -11.15 41.30
C SER A 319 9.31 -12.56 41.39
N GLY A 320 9.38 -13.28 40.27
CA GLY A 320 9.86 -14.68 40.20
C GLY A 320 8.86 -15.74 40.66
N THR A 321 7.69 -15.34 41.18
CA THR A 321 6.59 -16.26 41.53
C THR A 321 5.37 -15.99 40.67
N HIS A 322 4.70 -14.85 40.87
CA HIS A 322 3.57 -14.45 40.04
C HIS A 322 4.05 -13.84 38.72
N PHE A 323 5.04 -12.94 38.80
CA PHE A 323 5.46 -12.10 37.68
C PHE A 323 6.86 -12.46 37.19
N ASP A 324 7.09 -12.25 35.89
CA ASP A 324 8.41 -12.42 35.30
C ASP A 324 9.41 -11.40 35.85
N PRO A 325 10.51 -11.83 36.49
CA PRO A 325 11.49 -10.92 37.08
C PRO A 325 12.17 -10.01 36.06
N GLN A 326 12.24 -10.41 34.78
CA GLN A 326 12.83 -9.60 33.71
C GLN A 326 11.90 -8.46 33.27
N LEU A 327 10.59 -8.60 33.49
CA LEU A 327 9.60 -7.61 33.07
C LEU A 327 9.26 -6.60 34.17
N VAL A 328 9.47 -6.96 35.45
CA VAL A 328 9.13 -6.10 36.60
C VAL A 328 9.78 -4.71 36.50
N GLY A 329 11.09 -4.65 36.20
CA GLY A 329 11.81 -3.38 36.09
C GLY A 329 11.28 -2.47 34.96
N PRO A 330 11.27 -2.94 33.70
CA PRO A 330 10.71 -2.20 32.58
C PRO A 330 9.26 -1.78 32.77
N ALA A 331 8.40 -2.68 33.28
CA ALA A 331 6.99 -2.40 33.52
C ALA A 331 6.77 -1.31 34.57
N LEU A 332 7.45 -1.39 35.72
CA LEU A 332 7.35 -0.36 36.76
C LEU A 332 7.87 0.99 36.28
N SER A 333 8.98 1.01 35.53
CA SER A 333 9.51 2.25 34.94
C SER A 333 8.54 2.89 33.95
N PHE A 334 7.81 2.09 33.17
CA PHE A 334 6.75 2.59 32.29
C PHE A 334 5.57 3.13 33.10
N LEU A 335 5.08 2.35 34.05
CA LEU A 335 3.93 2.67 34.90
C LEU A 335 4.15 3.93 35.75
N GLU A 336 5.37 4.19 36.23
CA GLU A 336 5.71 5.42 36.96
C GLU A 336 5.51 6.70 36.12
N ARG A 337 5.63 6.60 34.79
CA ARG A 337 5.36 7.72 33.86
C ARG A 337 3.90 7.78 33.43
N TRP A 338 3.19 6.65 33.52
CA TRP A 338 1.81 6.51 33.05
C TRP A 338 0.78 6.77 34.13
N ALA A 339 1.11 6.49 35.40
CA ALA A 339 0.20 6.68 36.52
C ALA A 339 -0.27 8.15 36.60
N PRO A 340 -1.58 8.41 36.79
CA PRO A 340 -2.05 9.77 37.03
C PRO A 340 -1.30 10.34 38.24
N ALA A 341 -0.74 11.54 38.10
CA ALA A 341 -0.19 12.26 39.24
C ALA A 341 -1.30 12.34 40.31
N GLY A 342 -1.02 11.76 41.48
CA GLY A 342 -2.00 11.61 42.57
C GLY A 342 -2.62 12.90 43.05
#